data_AF-A0A8T7HLP2-F1
#
_entry.id   AF-A0A8T7HLP2-F1
#
_cell.length_a   1.000
_cell.length_b   1.000
_cell.length_c   1.000
_cell.angle_alpha   90.00
_cell.angle_beta   90.00
_cell.angle_gamma   90.00
#
_symmetry.space_group_name_H-M   'P 1'
#
loop_
_entity.id
_entity.type
_entity.pdbx_description
1 polymer ?
#
loop_
_entity_poly.entity_id
_entity_poly.type
_entity_poly.pdbx_seq_one_letter_code
_entity_poly.pdbx_strand_id
1 'polypeptide(L)'
;MVDKSLFRIETTSQIIDLPSLKEKSTINVRYPLLAPYAYAHIYWDAARNELVYDVDEPTLSDSEREILKLVMLALEEMINVSVVKLEKMSMLIQYLERNVQSILVELGTKLSQESYLKLMYFIFRNSVGLNRIEPLLKDYYIEDIECNGMNYPIYIVHRKYENLRTNVMFTELPEMSDFVEKLAQKCGRYVSYAKPLLDGTLPDGSRVNATYTEDVTTRGPSFTIRKFTKDPWTPIHMINFGTASAKAFAVLWLAIEHKLNFMVVGETASGKTTMLNAMLSFIPPDARIVSIEDTRELNLSHDNWMPTVTRSGFGIPNIMGKEYGEITLFDLLRESFRQAPDYVIVGEIRGNEAFVLFQGMASGHSSFGTFHAGSVETLVRRLETPPINLSPSLIESLDIVCVMTHHKEADKNLRRLKELVEVISVNGEKVEKNTPFEWDPTSDKILQKNGFYILTKISKSSGTPADDLSRELELRAMVLQTMANRKIQDFKEVNDIIKQYYLNKSLVLSQLGIL
;
A
#
# COMPACT_ATOMS: atom_id res chain seq x y z
N MET A 1 18.09 -20.04 -33.25
CA MET A 1 16.82 -20.55 -32.67
C MET A 1 16.72 -19.95 -31.29
N VAL A 2 15.66 -19.21 -30.97
CA VAL A 2 15.47 -18.67 -29.61
C VAL A 2 15.15 -19.85 -28.72
N ASP A 3 16.16 -20.32 -27.98
CA ASP A 3 16.03 -21.45 -27.06
C ASP A 3 14.99 -21.06 -26.01
N LYS A 4 13.85 -21.76 -25.98
CA LYS A 4 12.79 -21.49 -25.02
C LYS A 4 13.23 -22.09 -23.69
N SER A 5 13.50 -21.23 -22.71
CA SER A 5 13.74 -21.60 -21.31
C SER A 5 12.77 -22.69 -20.84
N LEU A 6 13.32 -23.72 -20.20
CA LEU A 6 12.58 -24.88 -19.71
C LEU A 6 11.84 -24.52 -18.41
N PHE A 7 12.50 -23.74 -17.55
CA PHE A 7 11.93 -23.19 -16.32
C PHE A 7 11.05 -21.97 -16.62
N ARG A 8 9.81 -22.00 -16.15
CA ARG A 8 8.88 -20.87 -16.27
C ARG A 8 8.18 -20.63 -14.95
N ILE A 9 8.15 -19.37 -14.54
CA ILE A 9 7.54 -18.95 -13.30
C ILE A 9 6.69 -17.71 -13.55
N GLU A 10 5.43 -17.75 -13.12
CA GLU A 10 4.56 -16.58 -13.13
C GLU A 10 4.70 -15.86 -11.80
N THR A 11 5.17 -14.61 -11.84
CA THR A 11 5.40 -13.78 -10.65
C THR A 11 4.33 -12.71 -10.46
N THR A 12 3.32 -12.69 -11.32
CA THR A 12 2.23 -11.70 -11.26
C THR A 12 1.22 -12.16 -10.22
N SER A 13 0.96 -11.30 -9.23
CA SER A 13 -0.04 -11.57 -8.20
C SER A 13 -1.43 -11.72 -8.84
N GLN A 14 -2.19 -12.72 -8.38
CA GLN A 14 -3.56 -12.95 -8.83
C GLN A 14 -4.55 -12.49 -7.74
N ILE A 15 -5.54 -11.69 -8.12
CA ILE A 15 -6.62 -11.28 -7.23
C ILE A 15 -7.78 -12.26 -7.41
N ILE A 16 -8.00 -13.11 -6.41
CA ILE A 16 -9.08 -14.11 -6.41
C ILE A 16 -10.14 -13.79 -5.35
N ASP A 17 -11.41 -14.10 -5.60
CA ASP A 17 -12.43 -13.86 -4.56
C ASP A 17 -12.27 -14.87 -3.41
N LEU A 18 -12.06 -14.36 -2.20
CA LEU A 18 -11.80 -15.18 -1.01
C LEU A 18 -13.09 -15.42 -0.22
N PRO A 19 -13.23 -16.53 0.55
CA PRO A 19 -14.37 -16.74 1.44
C PRO A 19 -14.51 -15.68 2.55
N SER A 20 -15.73 -15.33 2.95
CA SER A 20 -16.00 -14.42 4.10
C SER A 20 -15.73 -15.07 5.45
N LEU A 21 -15.37 -14.27 6.46
CA LEU A 21 -15.06 -14.71 7.83
C LEU A 21 -16.24 -15.17 8.70
N LYS A 22 -17.45 -15.38 8.13
CA LYS A 22 -18.65 -15.74 8.91
C LYS A 22 -18.44 -16.94 9.85
N GLU A 23 -17.71 -17.94 9.38
CA GLU A 23 -17.33 -19.09 10.20
C GLU A 23 -15.89 -19.53 9.86
N LYS A 24 -14.93 -19.18 10.72
CA LYS A 24 -13.48 -19.43 10.48
C LYS A 24 -13.17 -20.91 10.24
N SER A 25 -13.89 -21.81 10.92
CA SER A 25 -13.79 -23.27 10.80
C SER A 25 -14.04 -23.81 9.38
N THR A 26 -14.76 -23.05 8.55
CA THR A 26 -15.14 -23.48 7.19
C THR A 26 -14.15 -23.02 6.12
N ILE A 27 -13.18 -22.18 6.48
CA ILE A 27 -12.22 -21.64 5.52
C ILE A 27 -11.24 -22.74 5.13
N ASN A 28 -11.16 -22.99 3.82
CA ASN A 28 -10.16 -23.82 3.18
C ASN A 28 -10.01 -23.35 1.72
N VAL A 29 -8.98 -22.57 1.44
CA VAL A 29 -8.76 -21.95 0.13
C VAL A 29 -7.29 -22.08 -0.27
N ARG A 30 -7.06 -22.41 -1.55
CA ARG A 30 -5.72 -22.55 -2.12
C ARG A 30 -5.59 -21.78 -3.43
N TYR A 31 -4.54 -20.97 -3.57
CA TYR A 31 -4.34 -20.12 -4.74
C TYR A 31 -2.86 -19.90 -5.08
N PRO A 32 -2.53 -19.66 -6.36
CA PRO A 32 -1.14 -19.57 -6.79
C PRO A 32 -0.45 -18.28 -6.30
N LEU A 33 0.82 -18.41 -5.92
CA LEU A 33 1.73 -17.30 -5.58
C LEU A 33 2.84 -17.17 -6.62
N LEU A 34 3.46 -18.30 -6.95
CA LEU A 34 4.52 -18.43 -7.94
C LEU A 34 4.23 -19.66 -8.80
N ALA A 35 3.25 -19.56 -9.70
CA ALA A 35 2.80 -20.72 -10.45
C ALA A 35 3.90 -21.24 -11.41
N PRO A 36 4.04 -22.58 -11.55
CA PRO A 36 3.26 -23.65 -10.91
C PRO A 36 3.86 -24.20 -9.60
N TYR A 37 4.79 -23.49 -8.96
CA TYR A 37 5.63 -24.04 -7.87
C TYR A 37 5.12 -23.70 -6.46
N ALA A 38 4.69 -22.46 -6.22
CA ALA A 38 4.27 -22.03 -4.88
C ALA A 38 2.80 -21.59 -4.83
N TYR A 39 2.10 -22.02 -3.77
CA TYR A 39 0.70 -21.68 -3.51
C TYR A 39 0.51 -21.24 -2.07
N ALA A 40 -0.46 -20.35 -1.84
CA ALA A 40 -1.01 -20.08 -0.52
C ALA A 40 -2.10 -21.11 -0.23
N HIS A 41 -2.07 -21.71 0.95
CA HIS A 41 -3.14 -22.55 1.47
C HIS A 41 -3.60 -22.01 2.82
N ILE A 42 -4.79 -21.42 2.86
CA ILE A 42 -5.38 -20.85 4.08
C ILE A 42 -6.48 -21.79 4.55
N TYR A 43 -6.33 -22.35 5.74
CA TYR A 43 -7.28 -23.31 6.28
C TYR A 43 -7.39 -23.23 7.80
N TRP A 44 -8.48 -23.77 8.34
CA TRP A 44 -8.68 -23.90 9.78
C TRP A 44 -7.91 -25.10 10.34
N ASP A 45 -6.95 -24.84 11.22
CA ASP A 45 -6.24 -25.88 11.96
C ASP A 45 -7.03 -26.24 13.23
N ALA A 46 -7.73 -27.37 13.20
CA ALA A 46 -8.52 -27.87 14.32
C ALA A 46 -7.68 -28.20 15.57
N ALA A 47 -6.40 -28.56 15.42
CA ALA A 47 -5.54 -28.87 16.55
C ALA A 47 -5.10 -27.60 17.30
N ARG A 48 -4.94 -26.49 16.57
CA ARG A 48 -4.55 -25.18 17.12
C ARG A 48 -5.73 -24.26 17.41
N ASN A 49 -6.91 -24.58 16.89
CA ASN A 49 -8.12 -23.76 16.98
C ASN A 49 -7.88 -22.35 16.41
N GLU A 50 -7.13 -22.27 15.30
CA GLU A 50 -6.79 -21.02 14.62
C GLU A 50 -6.82 -21.18 13.09
N LEU A 51 -6.95 -20.06 12.38
CA LEU A 51 -6.77 -20.02 10.93
C LEU A 51 -5.26 -19.86 10.64
N VAL A 52 -4.72 -20.71 9.78
CA VAL A 52 -3.29 -20.71 9.42
C VAL A 52 -3.10 -20.42 7.94
N TYR A 53 -1.90 -19.97 7.58
CA TYR A 53 -1.48 -19.71 6.21
C TYR A 53 -0.26 -20.58 5.89
N ASP A 54 -0.41 -21.57 5.04
CA ASP A 54 0.71 -22.39 4.61
C ASP A 54 1.18 -21.97 3.22
N VAL A 55 2.49 -21.83 3.08
CA VAL A 55 3.15 -21.76 1.78
C VAL A 55 3.41 -23.19 1.33
N ASP A 56 2.70 -23.63 0.30
CA ASP A 56 2.92 -24.91 -0.36
C ASP A 56 4.00 -24.75 -1.43
N GLU A 57 5.19 -25.30 -1.19
CA GLU A 57 6.30 -25.35 -2.16
C GLU A 57 6.62 -26.80 -2.54
N PRO A 58 7.37 -27.05 -3.63
CA PRO A 58 7.79 -28.39 -3.99
C PRO A 58 8.71 -28.98 -2.91
N THR A 59 8.49 -30.23 -2.52
CA THR A 59 9.36 -30.91 -1.57
C THR A 59 10.62 -31.44 -2.25
N LEU A 60 11.77 -31.22 -1.60
CA LEU A 60 13.06 -31.78 -2.01
C LEU A 60 13.39 -33.01 -1.16
N SER A 61 13.78 -34.09 -1.82
CA SER A 61 14.46 -35.24 -1.20
C SER A 61 15.82 -34.83 -0.62
N ASP A 62 16.37 -35.64 0.29
CA ASP A 62 17.69 -35.36 0.87
C ASP A 62 18.79 -35.25 -0.21
N SER A 63 18.72 -36.09 -1.23
CA SER A 63 19.64 -36.02 -2.38
C SER A 63 19.51 -34.71 -3.17
N GLU A 64 18.29 -34.23 -3.40
CA GLU A 64 18.06 -32.96 -4.09
C GLU A 64 18.51 -31.76 -3.24
N ARG A 65 18.36 -31.83 -1.90
CA ARG A 65 18.85 -30.78 -0.99
C ARG A 65 20.38 -30.65 -1.02
N GLU A 66 21.09 -31.77 -1.00
CA GLU A 66 22.55 -31.77 -1.10
C GLU A 66 23.01 -31.22 -2.47
N ILE A 67 22.36 -31.62 -3.55
CA ILE A 67 22.66 -31.10 -4.89
C ILE A 67 22.37 -29.59 -4.95
N LEU A 68 21.23 -29.13 -4.40
CA LEU A 68 20.90 -27.71 -4.34
C LEU A 68 21.99 -26.90 -3.62
N LYS A 69 22.47 -27.42 -2.49
CA LYS A 69 23.52 -26.78 -1.69
C LYS A 69 24.82 -26.66 -2.46
N LEU A 70 25.27 -27.74 -3.11
CA LEU A 70 26.48 -27.73 -3.94
C LEU A 70 26.36 -26.77 -5.13
N VAL A 71 25.21 -26.77 -5.81
CA VAL A 71 24.95 -25.86 -6.93
C VAL A 71 24.93 -24.41 -6.47
N MET A 72 24.30 -24.10 -5.34
CA MET A 72 24.28 -22.73 -4.80
C MET A 72 25.68 -22.23 -4.43
N LEU A 73 26.50 -23.05 -3.76
CA LEU A 73 27.89 -22.70 -3.43
C LEU A 73 28.71 -22.43 -4.71
N ALA A 74 28.60 -23.29 -5.71
CA ALA A 74 29.28 -23.09 -6.99
C ALA A 74 28.77 -21.84 -7.74
N LEU A 75 27.48 -21.53 -7.66
CA LEU A 75 26.92 -20.30 -8.24
C LEU A 75 27.49 -19.05 -7.57
N GLU A 76 27.64 -19.03 -6.25
CA GLU A 76 28.23 -17.89 -5.52
C GLU A 76 29.65 -17.57 -5.99
N GLU A 77 30.46 -18.59 -6.31
CA GLU A 77 31.82 -18.43 -6.86
C GLU A 77 31.82 -17.98 -8.33
N MET A 78 30.77 -18.30 -9.09
CA MET A 78 30.65 -17.98 -10.53
C MET A 78 29.96 -16.64 -10.82
N ILE A 79 29.20 -16.07 -9.87
CA ILE A 79 28.42 -14.85 -10.11
C ILE A 79 29.36 -13.65 -10.30
N ASN A 80 29.51 -13.25 -11.56
CA ASN A 80 30.18 -12.02 -11.95
C ASN A 80 29.27 -10.80 -11.77
N VAL A 81 29.87 -9.64 -11.43
CA VAL A 81 29.21 -8.34 -11.21
C VAL A 81 28.34 -7.88 -12.40
N SER A 82 28.52 -8.46 -13.60
CA SER A 82 27.74 -8.17 -14.80
C SER A 82 26.26 -8.57 -14.74
N VAL A 83 25.85 -9.45 -13.83
CA VAL A 83 24.44 -9.90 -13.67
C VAL A 83 23.54 -8.76 -13.18
N VAL A 84 24.11 -7.81 -12.43
CA VAL A 84 23.40 -6.63 -11.88
C VAL A 84 22.82 -5.72 -12.99
N LYS A 85 23.27 -5.86 -14.24
CA LYS A 85 22.79 -5.08 -15.40
C LYS A 85 21.64 -5.73 -16.18
N LEU A 86 21.19 -6.93 -15.82
CA LEU A 86 20.08 -7.60 -16.53
C LEU A 86 18.74 -7.07 -16.01
N GLU A 87 18.14 -6.13 -16.73
CA GLU A 87 16.83 -5.55 -16.35
C GLU A 87 15.65 -6.49 -16.63
N LYS A 88 15.81 -7.45 -17.55
CA LYS A 88 14.72 -8.35 -17.97
C LYS A 88 14.79 -9.69 -17.23
N MET A 89 13.72 -9.99 -16.48
CA MET A 89 13.56 -11.25 -15.73
C MET A 89 13.82 -12.50 -16.57
N SER A 90 13.38 -12.49 -17.84
CA SER A 90 13.60 -13.63 -18.75
C SER A 90 15.08 -13.89 -19.06
N MET A 91 15.91 -12.85 -19.14
CA MET A 91 17.36 -13.00 -19.36
C MET A 91 18.04 -13.54 -18.11
N LEU A 92 17.59 -13.10 -16.93
CA LEU A 92 18.12 -13.59 -15.65
C LEU A 92 17.84 -15.08 -15.47
N ILE A 93 16.62 -15.52 -15.80
CA ILE A 93 16.26 -16.95 -15.77
C ILE A 93 17.15 -17.77 -16.72
N GLN A 94 17.31 -17.32 -17.97
CA GLN A 94 18.17 -18.01 -18.95
C GLN A 94 19.63 -18.08 -18.50
N TYR A 95 20.14 -17.00 -17.89
CA TYR A 95 21.48 -16.96 -17.32
C TYR A 95 21.66 -18.01 -16.22
N LEU A 96 20.70 -18.08 -15.27
CA LEU A 96 20.72 -19.07 -14.20
C LEU A 96 20.65 -20.49 -14.77
N GLU A 97 19.74 -20.78 -15.70
CA GLU A 97 19.62 -22.11 -16.31
C GLU A 97 20.94 -22.57 -16.94
N ARG A 98 21.62 -21.69 -17.69
CA ARG A 98 22.90 -22.00 -18.33
C ARG A 98 23.98 -22.35 -17.32
N ASN A 99 24.12 -21.56 -16.25
CA ASN A 99 25.15 -21.81 -15.24
C ASN A 99 24.86 -23.06 -14.43
N VAL A 100 23.59 -23.26 -14.04
CA VAL A 100 23.17 -24.48 -13.33
C VAL A 100 23.44 -25.72 -14.17
N GLN A 101 23.12 -25.69 -15.47
CA GLN A 101 23.44 -26.81 -16.37
C GLN A 101 24.95 -27.07 -16.45
N SER A 102 25.77 -26.02 -16.54
CA SER A 102 27.24 -26.17 -16.56
C SER A 102 27.75 -26.84 -15.28
N ILE A 103 27.28 -26.37 -14.12
CA ILE A 103 27.66 -26.90 -12.81
C ILE A 103 27.22 -28.37 -12.68
N LEU A 104 26.00 -28.71 -13.09
CA LEU A 104 25.50 -30.08 -13.02
C LEU A 104 26.33 -31.04 -13.90
N VAL A 105 26.75 -30.58 -15.08
CA VAL A 105 27.65 -31.36 -15.96
C VAL A 105 29.01 -31.58 -15.32
N GLU A 106 29.59 -30.54 -14.72
CA GLU A 106 30.89 -30.63 -14.05
C GLU A 106 30.87 -31.53 -12.81
N LEU A 107 29.77 -31.49 -12.04
CA LEU A 107 29.54 -32.39 -10.91
C LEU A 107 29.23 -33.84 -11.36
N GLY A 108 29.04 -34.10 -12.65
CA GLY A 108 28.64 -35.41 -13.18
C GLY A 108 27.23 -35.85 -12.76
N THR A 109 26.39 -34.91 -12.34
CA THR A 109 25.07 -35.17 -11.77
C THR A 109 24.00 -35.18 -12.85
N LYS A 110 23.25 -36.29 -12.95
CA LYS A 110 22.09 -36.39 -13.86
C LYS A 110 20.79 -36.27 -13.06
N LEU A 111 19.94 -35.34 -13.46
CA LEU A 111 18.64 -35.11 -12.82
C LEU A 111 17.49 -35.46 -13.76
N SER A 112 16.37 -35.89 -13.18
CA SER A 112 15.10 -35.91 -13.90
C SER A 112 14.68 -34.48 -14.24
N GLN A 113 13.82 -34.31 -15.26
CA GLN A 113 13.28 -33.00 -15.60
C GLN A 113 12.51 -32.38 -14.42
N GLU A 114 11.77 -33.19 -13.66
CA GLU A 114 11.04 -32.74 -12.47
C GLU A 114 11.99 -32.21 -11.38
N SER A 115 13.01 -32.99 -11.03
CA SER A 115 14.03 -32.59 -10.04
C SER A 115 14.77 -31.33 -10.47
N TYR A 116 15.12 -31.22 -11.77
CA TYR A 116 15.74 -30.01 -12.30
C TYR A 116 14.84 -28.78 -12.13
N LEU A 117 13.54 -28.88 -12.46
CA LEU A 117 12.60 -27.77 -12.32
C LEU A 117 12.38 -27.39 -10.84
N LYS A 118 12.36 -28.36 -9.92
CA LYS A 118 12.32 -28.09 -8.48
C LYS A 118 13.55 -27.32 -8.02
N LEU A 119 14.75 -27.77 -8.39
CA LEU A 119 15.99 -27.06 -8.06
C LEU A 119 16.01 -25.64 -8.64
N MET A 120 15.63 -25.48 -9.91
CA MET A 120 15.55 -24.16 -10.54
C MET A 120 14.60 -23.21 -9.81
N TYR A 121 13.48 -23.71 -9.30
CA TYR A 121 12.58 -22.92 -8.44
C TYR A 121 13.30 -22.40 -7.19
N PHE A 122 13.95 -23.28 -6.43
CA PHE A 122 14.66 -22.87 -5.21
C PHE A 122 15.85 -21.94 -5.49
N ILE A 123 16.58 -22.18 -6.58
CA ILE A 123 17.68 -21.30 -7.01
C ILE A 123 17.14 -19.92 -7.38
N PHE A 124 16.07 -19.85 -8.17
CA PHE A 124 15.42 -18.57 -8.49
C PHE A 124 14.95 -17.84 -7.22
N ARG A 125 14.24 -18.56 -6.35
CA ARG A 125 13.70 -18.05 -5.09
C ARG A 125 14.79 -17.49 -4.17
N ASN A 126 15.91 -18.19 -4.04
CA ASN A 126 16.99 -17.84 -3.13
C ASN A 126 17.97 -16.83 -3.73
N SER A 127 18.24 -16.84 -5.04
CA SER A 127 19.21 -15.94 -5.66
C SER A 127 18.57 -14.64 -6.15
N VAL A 128 17.43 -14.74 -6.85
CA VAL A 128 16.72 -13.58 -7.41
C VAL A 128 15.78 -12.97 -6.39
N GLY A 129 14.93 -13.83 -5.82
CA GLY A 129 13.94 -13.48 -4.80
C GLY A 129 14.55 -13.23 -3.41
N LEU A 130 13.67 -13.16 -2.42
CA LEU A 130 13.99 -13.00 -1.01
C LEU A 130 13.83 -14.32 -0.24
N ASN A 131 14.51 -15.38 -0.70
CA ASN A 131 14.58 -16.67 0.01
C ASN A 131 13.18 -17.22 0.32
N ARG A 132 13.01 -17.86 1.49
CA ARG A 132 11.75 -18.46 1.94
C ARG A 132 10.56 -17.51 2.05
N ILE A 133 10.77 -16.19 2.05
CA ILE A 133 9.67 -15.21 2.10
C ILE A 133 9.19 -14.75 0.72
N GLU A 134 9.89 -15.12 -0.37
CA GLU A 134 9.52 -14.71 -1.73
C GLU A 134 8.05 -15.04 -2.08
N PRO A 135 7.49 -16.22 -1.74
CA PRO A 135 6.08 -16.50 -1.98
C PRO A 135 5.14 -15.52 -1.23
N LEU A 136 5.43 -15.22 0.04
CA LEU A 136 4.65 -14.27 0.84
C LEU A 136 4.69 -12.85 0.24
N LEU A 137 5.83 -12.45 -0.30
CA LEU A 137 5.98 -11.18 -1.00
C LEU A 137 5.17 -11.10 -2.30
N LYS A 138 4.88 -12.22 -2.96
CA LYS A 138 4.02 -12.24 -4.17
C LYS A 138 2.53 -12.27 -3.88
N ASP A 139 2.12 -12.53 -2.65
CA ASP A 139 0.71 -12.58 -2.31
C ASP A 139 0.07 -11.19 -2.25
N TYR A 140 -0.85 -10.87 -3.15
CA TYR A 140 -1.57 -9.59 -3.15
C TYR A 140 -2.30 -9.29 -1.83
N TYR A 141 -2.73 -10.33 -1.11
CA TYR A 141 -3.50 -10.18 0.12
C TYR A 141 -2.66 -9.96 1.38
N ILE A 142 -1.34 -10.07 1.30
CA ILE A 142 -0.46 -9.78 2.45
C ILE A 142 -0.12 -8.29 2.47
N GLU A 143 -0.33 -7.66 3.63
CA GLU A 143 0.06 -6.27 3.92
C GLU A 143 1.42 -6.23 4.62
N ASP A 144 1.56 -6.96 5.72
CA ASP A 144 2.79 -7.01 6.52
C ASP A 144 3.30 -8.46 6.64
N ILE A 145 4.63 -8.64 6.66
CA ILE A 145 5.33 -9.90 6.94
C ILE A 145 6.21 -9.65 8.16
N GLU A 146 6.05 -10.45 9.21
CA GLU A 146 6.64 -10.23 10.53
C GLU A 146 7.41 -11.46 11.00
N CYS A 147 8.72 -11.32 11.16
CA CYS A 147 9.59 -12.35 11.71
C CYS A 147 10.14 -11.90 13.07
N ASN A 148 9.67 -12.57 14.13
CA ASN A 148 9.94 -12.20 15.52
C ASN A 148 11.17 -12.89 16.13
N GLY A 149 11.96 -13.61 15.33
CA GLY A 149 13.16 -14.33 15.77
C GLY A 149 13.28 -15.75 15.21
N MET A 150 14.35 -16.42 15.60
CA MET A 150 14.63 -17.81 15.22
C MET A 150 13.70 -18.80 15.89
N ASN A 151 13.42 -19.90 15.21
CA ASN A 151 12.54 -20.97 15.66
C ASN A 151 11.09 -20.54 15.94
N TYR A 152 10.70 -19.35 15.48
CA TYR A 152 9.32 -18.86 15.50
C TYR A 152 8.77 -18.81 14.07
N PRO A 153 7.47 -19.13 13.89
CA PRO A 153 6.81 -18.92 12.61
C PRO A 153 6.81 -17.43 12.27
N ILE A 154 6.95 -17.14 10.99
CA ILE A 154 6.65 -15.83 10.43
C ILE A 154 5.14 -15.62 10.54
N TYR A 155 4.75 -14.44 10.98
CA TYR A 155 3.36 -13.99 10.96
C TYR A 155 3.15 -13.06 9.78
N ILE A 156 1.91 -13.00 9.29
CA ILE A 156 1.51 -12.10 8.22
C ILE A 156 0.26 -11.34 8.63
N VAL A 157 0.11 -10.11 8.15
CA VAL A 157 -1.16 -9.37 8.20
C VAL A 157 -1.85 -9.56 6.86
N HIS A 158 -2.90 -10.37 6.82
CA HIS A 158 -3.69 -10.64 5.63
C HIS A 158 -4.87 -9.65 5.53
N ARG A 159 -5.04 -8.96 4.39
CA ARG A 159 -6.08 -7.94 4.14
C ARG A 159 -7.48 -8.36 4.57
N LYS A 160 -7.80 -9.65 4.38
CA LYS A 160 -9.10 -10.22 4.71
C LYS A 160 -9.16 -10.96 6.05
N TYR A 161 -8.07 -11.62 6.42
CA TYR A 161 -8.06 -12.61 7.50
C TYR A 161 -7.26 -12.14 8.73
N GLU A 162 -6.71 -10.92 8.65
CA GLU A 162 -5.86 -10.30 9.65
C GLU A 162 -4.62 -11.15 9.94
N ASN A 163 -4.19 -11.18 11.20
CA ASN A 163 -2.98 -11.88 11.62
C ASN A 163 -3.12 -13.39 11.40
N LEU A 164 -2.26 -13.95 10.55
CA LEU A 164 -2.15 -15.38 10.33
C LEU A 164 -0.73 -15.86 10.64
N ARG A 165 -0.66 -17.00 11.31
CA ARG A 165 0.57 -17.75 11.48
C ARG A 165 0.92 -18.47 10.18
N THR A 166 2.20 -18.52 9.83
CA THR A 166 2.68 -19.31 8.69
C THR A 166 3.47 -20.56 9.07
N ASN A 167 3.64 -21.47 8.11
CA ASN A 167 4.59 -22.59 8.18
C ASN A 167 6.06 -22.17 7.90
N VAL A 168 6.30 -20.92 7.50
CA VAL A 168 7.64 -20.41 7.20
C VAL A 168 8.32 -19.96 8.49
N MET A 169 9.53 -20.43 8.76
CA MET A 169 10.32 -20.05 9.94
C MET A 169 11.82 -20.12 9.67
N PHE A 170 12.65 -19.30 10.30
CA PHE A 170 14.11 -19.47 10.24
C PHE A 170 14.57 -20.35 11.41
N THR A 171 15.42 -21.35 11.15
CA THR A 171 15.91 -22.28 12.17
C THR A 171 17.38 -22.10 12.51
N GLU A 172 18.16 -21.54 11.58
CA GLU A 172 19.61 -21.38 11.71
C GLU A 172 20.00 -19.90 11.76
N LEU A 173 20.87 -19.55 12.71
CA LEU A 173 21.34 -18.17 12.90
C LEU A 173 22.06 -17.61 11.66
N PRO A 174 23.01 -18.32 11.03
CA PRO A 174 23.67 -17.80 9.83
C PRO A 174 22.68 -17.48 8.71
N GLU A 175 21.69 -18.35 8.46
CA GLU A 175 20.68 -18.10 7.43
C GLU A 175 19.87 -16.83 7.70
N MET A 176 19.52 -16.60 8.97
CA MET A 176 18.74 -15.43 9.36
C MET A 176 19.56 -14.13 9.29
N SER A 177 20.83 -14.19 9.72
CA SER A 177 21.78 -13.08 9.62
C SER A 177 22.04 -12.70 8.17
N ASP A 178 22.34 -13.68 7.30
CA ASP A 178 22.55 -13.48 5.86
C ASP A 178 21.30 -12.89 5.20
N PHE A 179 20.11 -13.30 5.66
CA PHE A 179 18.86 -12.74 5.17
C PHE A 179 18.70 -11.25 5.53
N VAL A 180 19.00 -10.85 6.76
CA VAL A 180 18.95 -9.43 7.17
C VAL A 180 20.01 -8.60 6.42
N GLU A 181 21.20 -9.15 6.20
CA GLU A 181 22.22 -8.50 5.35
C GLU A 181 21.73 -8.33 3.91
N LYS A 182 21.11 -9.37 3.33
CA LYS A 182 20.51 -9.30 2.00
C LYS A 182 19.39 -8.26 1.91
N LEU A 183 18.56 -8.13 2.93
CA LEU A 183 17.55 -7.06 3.02
C LEU A 183 18.23 -5.68 3.02
N ALA A 184 19.26 -5.49 3.85
CA ALA A 184 20.00 -4.24 3.89
C ALA A 184 20.59 -3.87 2.52
N GLN A 185 21.24 -4.83 1.85
CA GLN A 185 21.81 -4.64 0.51
C GLN A 185 20.75 -4.27 -0.52
N LYS A 186 19.59 -4.96 -0.55
CA LYS A 186 18.49 -4.62 -1.46
C LYS A 186 17.88 -3.24 -1.17
N CYS A 187 17.95 -2.78 0.08
CA CYS A 187 17.57 -1.42 0.46
C CYS A 187 18.65 -0.36 0.13
N GLY A 188 19.80 -0.75 -0.43
CA GLY A 188 20.93 0.16 -0.65
C GLY A 188 21.60 0.65 0.64
N ARG A 189 21.44 -0.13 1.72
CA ARG A 189 21.96 0.17 3.06
C ARG A 189 22.90 -0.95 3.53
N TYR A 190 23.48 -0.76 4.70
CA TYR A 190 24.31 -1.76 5.37
C TYR A 190 23.86 -1.88 6.81
N VAL A 191 24.04 -3.08 7.37
CA VAL A 191 23.88 -3.37 8.80
C VAL A 191 25.22 -3.88 9.33
N SER A 192 25.45 -3.69 10.62
CA SER A 192 26.63 -4.22 11.31
C SER A 192 26.32 -4.41 12.79
N TYR A 193 27.22 -5.07 13.53
CA TYR A 193 27.09 -5.15 14.99
C TYR A 193 27.07 -3.77 15.67
N ALA A 194 27.77 -2.78 15.12
CA ALA A 194 27.77 -1.42 15.68
C ALA A 194 26.51 -0.62 15.31
N LYS A 195 25.84 -0.96 14.20
CA LYS A 195 24.57 -0.36 13.77
C LYS A 195 23.61 -1.47 13.32
N PRO A 196 22.98 -2.17 14.28
CA PRO A 196 22.23 -3.39 13.99
C PRO A 196 20.82 -3.11 13.45
N LEU A 197 20.34 -1.87 13.54
CA LEU A 197 19.02 -1.46 13.09
C LEU A 197 19.02 -1.05 11.61
N LEU A 198 18.13 -1.66 10.84
CA LEU A 198 17.82 -1.32 9.47
C LEU A 198 16.43 -0.65 9.41
N ASP A 199 16.38 0.53 8.79
CA ASP A 199 15.15 1.10 8.23
C ASP A 199 15.43 1.45 6.77
N GLY A 200 14.62 0.93 5.85
CA GLY A 200 14.86 1.05 4.42
C GLY A 200 13.66 0.70 3.56
N THR A 201 13.87 0.75 2.25
CA THR A 201 12.83 0.50 1.25
C THR A 201 13.39 -0.46 0.20
N LEU A 202 12.67 -1.55 -0.06
CA LEU A 202 13.00 -2.52 -1.09
C LEU A 202 12.77 -1.94 -2.49
N PRO A 203 13.34 -2.55 -3.54
CA PRO A 203 13.16 -2.09 -4.93
C PRO A 203 11.72 -2.04 -5.42
N ASP A 204 10.81 -2.83 -4.81
CA ASP A 204 9.38 -2.83 -5.11
C ASP A 204 8.60 -1.72 -4.36
N GLY A 205 9.27 -0.95 -3.51
CA GLY A 205 8.69 0.11 -2.68
C GLY A 205 8.34 -0.35 -1.26
N SER A 206 8.44 -1.63 -0.94
CA SER A 206 8.07 -2.18 0.37
C SER A 206 8.99 -1.66 1.48
N ARG A 207 8.44 -1.24 2.61
CA ARG A 207 9.23 -0.78 3.77
C ARG A 207 9.81 -1.96 4.52
N VAL A 208 11.05 -1.85 4.94
CA VAL A 208 11.73 -2.84 5.77
C VAL A 208 12.18 -2.19 7.07
N ASN A 209 11.81 -2.81 8.18
CA ASN A 209 12.48 -2.65 9.45
C ASN A 209 13.15 -3.98 9.82
N ALA A 210 14.41 -3.98 10.21
CA ALA A 210 15.09 -5.20 10.65
C ALA A 210 16.12 -4.93 11.74
N THR A 211 16.40 -5.96 12.53
CA THR A 211 17.43 -5.97 13.56
C THR A 211 18.38 -7.13 13.28
N TYR A 212 19.67 -6.82 13.19
CA TYR A 212 20.70 -7.78 12.79
C TYR A 212 21.23 -8.66 13.93
N THR A 213 21.15 -8.20 15.18
CA THR A 213 21.90 -8.80 16.30
C THR A 213 21.03 -9.27 17.45
N GLU A 214 21.49 -10.33 18.12
CA GLU A 214 20.76 -10.95 19.24
C GLU A 214 20.82 -10.13 20.55
N ASP A 215 21.77 -9.20 20.66
CA ASP A 215 21.92 -8.31 21.82
C ASP A 215 20.86 -7.20 21.86
N VAL A 216 20.27 -6.87 20.70
CA VAL A 216 19.12 -5.96 20.60
C VAL A 216 17.81 -6.74 20.61
N THR A 217 17.73 -7.87 19.90
CA THR A 217 16.55 -8.74 19.87
C THR A 217 16.86 -10.11 20.46
N THR A 218 16.34 -10.36 21.67
CA THR A 218 16.67 -11.54 22.49
C THR A 218 16.29 -12.90 21.89
N ARG A 219 15.59 -12.92 20.74
CA ARG A 219 15.18 -14.13 20.01
C ARG A 219 15.97 -14.35 18.71
N GLY A 220 17.10 -13.68 18.56
CA GLY A 220 17.86 -13.64 17.31
C GLY A 220 17.52 -12.42 16.46
N PRO A 221 18.08 -12.31 15.24
CA PRO A 221 17.72 -11.26 14.30
C PRO A 221 16.20 -11.20 14.07
N SER A 222 15.66 -10.08 13.59
CA SER A 222 14.21 -9.94 13.34
C SER A 222 13.96 -9.01 12.17
N PHE A 223 12.77 -9.10 11.55
CA PHE A 223 12.38 -8.14 10.52
C PHE A 223 10.87 -8.01 10.39
N THR A 224 10.45 -6.85 9.90
CA THR A 224 9.09 -6.55 9.47
C THR A 224 9.16 -5.93 8.08
N ILE A 225 8.38 -6.47 7.14
CA ILE A 225 8.24 -5.91 5.80
C ILE A 225 6.79 -5.48 5.62
N ARG A 226 6.58 -4.16 5.45
CA ARG A 226 5.29 -3.62 5.02
C ARG A 226 5.29 -3.48 3.51
N LYS A 227 4.42 -4.23 2.86
CA LYS A 227 4.41 -4.33 1.40
C LYS A 227 3.85 -3.07 0.76
N PHE A 228 4.53 -2.62 -0.29
CA PHE A 228 3.97 -1.56 -1.14
C PHE A 228 2.85 -2.13 -2.01
N THR A 229 1.72 -1.45 -2.00
CA THR A 229 0.55 -1.88 -2.78
C THR A 229 0.63 -1.30 -4.18
N LYS A 230 1.06 -2.12 -5.15
CA LYS A 230 1.12 -1.71 -6.56
C LYS A 230 -0.25 -1.36 -7.13
N ASP A 231 -1.26 -2.18 -6.87
CA ASP A 231 -2.63 -1.94 -7.33
C ASP A 231 -3.51 -1.58 -6.12
N PRO A 232 -3.67 -0.28 -5.79
CA PRO A 232 -4.44 0.13 -4.63
C PRO A 232 -5.93 -0.05 -4.84
N TRP A 233 -6.70 -0.07 -3.75
CA TRP A 233 -8.15 -0.10 -3.84
C TRP A 233 -8.68 1.17 -4.50
N THR A 234 -9.51 0.97 -5.51
CA THR A 234 -10.21 2.02 -6.26
C THR A 234 -11.46 2.49 -5.50
N PRO A 235 -12.03 3.66 -5.85
CA PRO A 235 -13.35 4.06 -5.37
C PRO A 235 -14.42 2.98 -5.55
N ILE A 236 -14.33 2.20 -6.64
CA ILE A 236 -15.28 1.14 -6.94
C ILE A 236 -15.15 -0.03 -5.96
N HIS A 237 -13.94 -0.43 -5.58
CA HIS A 237 -13.74 -1.40 -4.51
C HIS A 237 -14.40 -0.92 -3.21
N MET A 238 -14.19 0.35 -2.83
CA MET A 238 -14.74 0.92 -1.61
C MET A 238 -16.28 1.02 -1.63
N ILE A 239 -16.89 1.26 -2.80
CA ILE A 239 -18.35 1.18 -2.98
C ILE A 239 -18.84 -0.26 -2.79
N ASN A 240 -18.19 -1.22 -3.44
CA ASN A 240 -18.58 -2.64 -3.36
C ASN A 240 -18.43 -3.22 -1.95
N PHE A 241 -17.46 -2.73 -1.17
CA PHE A 241 -17.27 -3.11 0.23
C PHE A 241 -18.25 -2.43 1.20
N GLY A 242 -19.04 -1.47 0.72
CA GLY A 242 -19.91 -0.63 1.56
C GLY A 242 -19.14 0.39 2.39
N THR A 243 -17.87 0.64 2.08
CA THR A 243 -17.01 1.58 2.81
C THR A 243 -17.46 3.03 2.60
N ALA A 244 -17.88 3.39 1.39
CA ALA A 244 -18.43 4.69 1.04
C ALA A 244 -19.49 4.51 -0.05
N SER A 245 -20.51 5.37 -0.09
CA SER A 245 -21.54 5.30 -1.14
C SER A 245 -21.04 5.93 -2.45
N ALA A 246 -21.60 5.52 -3.59
CA ALA A 246 -21.29 6.14 -4.88
C ALA A 246 -21.54 7.66 -4.87
N LYS A 247 -22.58 8.10 -4.15
CA LYS A 247 -22.91 9.51 -3.99
C LYS A 247 -21.91 10.28 -3.13
N ALA A 248 -21.39 9.66 -2.06
CA ALA A 248 -20.32 10.27 -1.27
C ALA A 248 -19.04 10.46 -2.11
N PHE A 249 -18.66 9.46 -2.92
CA PHE A 249 -17.54 9.62 -3.85
C PHE A 249 -17.82 10.63 -4.96
N ALA A 250 -19.05 10.77 -5.43
CA ALA A 250 -19.40 11.81 -6.41
C ALA A 250 -19.23 13.23 -5.84
N VAL A 251 -19.57 13.44 -4.57
CA VAL A 251 -19.28 14.71 -3.85
C VAL A 251 -17.78 14.95 -3.79
N LEU A 252 -16.99 13.94 -3.40
CA LEU A 252 -15.53 14.05 -3.33
C LEU A 252 -14.95 14.33 -4.73
N TRP A 253 -15.42 13.64 -5.77
CA TRP A 253 -14.97 13.86 -7.14
C TRP A 253 -15.20 15.30 -7.58
N LEU A 254 -16.41 15.82 -7.40
CA LEU A 254 -16.73 17.21 -7.75
C LEU A 254 -15.87 18.21 -6.95
N ALA A 255 -15.71 17.96 -5.65
CA ALA A 255 -14.91 18.82 -4.78
C ALA A 255 -13.41 18.82 -5.13
N ILE A 256 -12.86 17.66 -5.52
CA ILE A 256 -11.45 17.51 -5.92
C ILE A 256 -11.17 18.26 -7.23
N GLU A 257 -12.06 18.16 -8.21
CA GLU A 257 -11.97 18.91 -9.47
C GLU A 257 -11.93 20.43 -9.23
N HIS A 258 -12.72 20.90 -8.27
CA HIS A 258 -12.76 22.31 -7.88
C HIS A 258 -11.71 22.70 -6.83
N LYS A 259 -10.65 21.90 -6.69
CA LYS A 259 -9.44 22.20 -5.89
C LYS A 259 -9.72 22.46 -4.40
N LEU A 260 -10.78 21.87 -3.84
CA LEU A 260 -11.03 21.93 -2.39
C LEU A 260 -9.97 21.13 -1.61
N ASN A 261 -9.81 21.44 -0.33
CA ASN A 261 -8.81 20.86 0.57
C ASN A 261 -9.40 19.72 1.41
N PHE A 262 -8.66 18.62 1.55
CA PHE A 262 -9.15 17.40 2.18
C PHE A 262 -8.27 16.92 3.31
N MET A 263 -8.91 16.39 4.35
CA MET A 263 -8.25 15.60 5.39
C MET A 263 -8.96 14.27 5.57
N VAL A 264 -8.22 13.17 5.51
CA VAL A 264 -8.74 11.85 5.88
C VAL A 264 -8.28 11.52 7.28
N VAL A 265 -9.22 11.37 8.21
CA VAL A 265 -8.93 11.08 9.61
C VAL A 265 -9.48 9.73 10.03
N GLY A 266 -8.97 9.21 11.14
CA GLY A 266 -9.36 7.92 11.71
C GLY A 266 -8.27 7.34 12.59
N GLU A 267 -8.62 6.32 13.36
CA GLU A 267 -7.67 5.57 14.20
C GLU A 267 -6.67 4.77 13.33
N THR A 268 -5.67 4.19 13.97
CA THR A 268 -4.75 3.23 13.31
C THR A 268 -5.55 2.09 12.66
N ALA A 269 -5.11 1.65 11.48
CA ALA A 269 -5.75 0.58 10.69
C ALA A 269 -7.19 0.83 10.18
N SER A 270 -7.75 2.04 10.36
CA SER A 270 -9.08 2.43 9.84
C SER A 270 -9.18 2.60 8.32
N GLY A 271 -8.05 2.52 7.60
CA GLY A 271 -8.02 2.65 6.14
C GLY A 271 -7.87 4.08 5.62
N LYS A 272 -7.27 5.00 6.41
CA LYS A 272 -7.04 6.40 6.01
C LYS A 272 -6.27 6.53 4.69
N THR A 273 -5.08 5.93 4.60
CA THR A 273 -4.24 6.02 3.40
C THR A 273 -4.94 5.37 2.19
N THR A 274 -5.70 4.30 2.42
CA THR A 274 -6.50 3.65 1.37
C THR A 274 -7.61 4.55 0.84
N MET A 275 -8.36 5.22 1.73
CA MET A 275 -9.38 6.20 1.35
C MET A 275 -8.76 7.39 0.62
N LEU A 276 -7.65 7.92 1.13
CA LEU A 276 -6.89 8.97 0.48
C LEU A 276 -6.51 8.55 -0.94
N ASN A 277 -5.85 7.41 -1.12
CA ASN A 277 -5.40 6.93 -2.42
C ASN A 277 -6.57 6.72 -3.41
N ALA A 278 -7.70 6.18 -2.95
CA ALA A 278 -8.91 6.07 -3.77
C ALA A 278 -9.41 7.44 -4.25
N MET A 279 -9.43 8.46 -3.37
CA MET A 279 -9.81 9.82 -3.73
C MET A 279 -8.89 10.43 -4.81
N LEU A 280 -7.59 10.10 -4.80
CA LEU A 280 -6.63 10.64 -5.78
C LEU A 280 -6.95 10.23 -7.22
N SER A 281 -7.74 9.16 -7.43
CA SER A 281 -8.23 8.77 -8.77
C SER A 281 -9.11 9.85 -9.43
N PHE A 282 -9.67 10.77 -8.64
CA PHE A 282 -10.52 11.86 -9.13
C PHE A 282 -9.76 13.15 -9.43
N ILE A 283 -8.45 13.20 -9.21
CA ILE A 283 -7.65 14.37 -9.61
C ILE A 283 -7.68 14.48 -11.15
N PRO A 284 -7.91 15.69 -11.72
CA PRO A 284 -7.88 15.90 -13.16
C PRO A 284 -6.59 15.36 -13.80
N PRO A 285 -6.67 14.70 -14.97
CA PRO A 285 -5.55 13.94 -15.54
C PRO A 285 -4.36 14.79 -16.00
N ASP A 286 -4.56 16.08 -16.23
CA ASP A 286 -3.56 17.06 -16.64
C ASP A 286 -2.87 17.77 -15.47
N ALA A 287 -3.38 17.58 -14.24
CA ALA A 287 -2.88 18.26 -13.05
C ALA A 287 -1.47 17.83 -12.66
N ARG A 288 -0.68 18.77 -12.14
CA ARG A 288 0.62 18.48 -11.52
C ARG A 288 0.44 18.08 -10.06
N ILE A 289 0.93 16.90 -9.72
CA ILE A 289 0.77 16.32 -8.38
C ILE A 289 2.13 16.17 -7.71
N VAL A 290 2.24 16.57 -6.45
CA VAL A 290 3.40 16.26 -5.60
C VAL A 290 2.92 15.49 -4.37
N SER A 291 3.39 14.25 -4.21
CA SER A 291 3.15 13.48 -2.99
C SER A 291 4.38 13.48 -2.10
N ILE A 292 4.17 13.58 -0.79
CA ILE A 292 5.20 13.72 0.22
C ILE A 292 4.89 12.73 1.34
N GLU A 293 5.75 11.74 1.54
CA GLU A 293 5.48 10.62 2.43
C GLU A 293 6.72 10.27 3.27
N ASP A 294 6.53 9.77 4.49
CA ASP A 294 7.64 9.18 5.25
C ASP A 294 8.14 7.89 4.59
N THR A 295 7.20 7.14 4.04
CA THR A 295 7.47 5.94 3.24
C THR A 295 6.42 5.87 2.15
N ARG A 296 6.83 5.40 0.97
CA ARG A 296 5.94 5.32 -0.19
C ARG A 296 4.78 4.37 0.11
N GLU A 297 3.56 4.88 0.13
CA GLU A 297 2.31 4.11 0.29
C GLU A 297 1.32 4.46 -0.82
N LEU A 298 1.37 5.69 -1.35
CA LEU A 298 0.52 6.16 -2.43
C LEU A 298 0.99 5.64 -3.79
N ASN A 299 0.01 5.31 -4.63
CA ASN A 299 0.24 4.97 -6.03
C ASN A 299 -0.85 5.57 -6.92
N LEU A 300 -0.45 6.50 -7.79
CA LEU A 300 -1.36 7.22 -8.68
C LEU A 300 -1.15 6.76 -10.13
N SER A 301 -2.19 6.88 -10.93
CA SER A 301 -2.16 6.60 -12.38
C SER A 301 -1.69 7.82 -13.22
N HIS A 302 -1.50 8.98 -12.58
CA HIS A 302 -1.19 10.25 -13.24
C HIS A 302 0.23 10.32 -13.76
N ASP A 303 0.38 10.79 -15.00
CA ASP A 303 1.69 10.94 -15.65
C ASP A 303 2.51 12.10 -15.03
N ASN A 304 1.87 13.22 -14.69
CA ASN A 304 2.51 14.41 -14.12
C ASN A 304 2.55 14.38 -12.58
N TRP A 305 3.03 13.27 -12.03
CA TRP A 305 3.16 13.04 -10.59
C TRP A 305 4.62 12.94 -10.17
N MET A 306 5.01 13.74 -9.17
CA MET A 306 6.30 13.65 -8.51
C MET A 306 6.14 13.04 -7.11
N PRO A 307 6.47 11.75 -6.93
CA PRO A 307 6.54 11.14 -5.60
C PRO A 307 7.83 11.57 -4.88
N THR A 308 7.70 12.02 -3.64
CA THR A 308 8.83 12.36 -2.77
C THR A 308 8.70 11.66 -1.43
N VAL A 309 9.84 11.22 -0.90
CA VAL A 309 9.92 10.52 0.38
C VAL A 309 10.95 11.16 1.27
N THR A 310 10.73 11.11 2.59
CA THR A 310 11.71 11.57 3.57
C THR A 310 12.98 10.71 3.52
N ARG A 311 14.05 11.24 4.09
CA ARG A 311 15.32 10.53 4.19
C ARG A 311 15.85 10.67 5.61
N SER A 312 15.97 9.55 6.32
CA SER A 312 16.71 9.50 7.58
C SER A 312 18.17 9.89 7.35
N GLY A 313 18.75 10.65 8.27
CA GLY A 313 20.15 11.04 8.18
C GLY A 313 21.12 9.93 8.59
N PHE A 314 22.37 10.32 8.81
CA PHE A 314 23.42 9.46 9.31
C PHE A 314 24.21 10.15 10.42
N GLY A 315 24.76 9.34 11.31
CA GLY A 315 25.65 9.79 12.38
C GLY A 315 24.91 10.29 13.62
N ILE A 316 25.62 11.02 14.47
CA ILE A 316 25.05 11.57 15.70
C ILE A 316 24.23 12.81 15.33
N PRO A 317 22.99 12.97 15.85
CA PRO A 317 22.21 14.19 15.66
C PRO A 317 23.00 15.44 16.07
N ASN A 318 22.82 16.52 15.32
CA ASN A 318 23.41 17.81 15.67
C ASN A 318 22.70 18.43 16.89
N ILE A 319 23.13 19.63 17.32
CA ILE A 319 22.55 20.35 18.47
C ILE A 319 21.02 20.60 18.30
N MET A 320 20.54 20.63 17.06
CA MET A 320 19.12 20.80 16.72
C MET A 320 18.37 19.46 16.59
N GLY A 321 19.00 18.34 16.93
CA GLY A 321 18.41 17.01 16.84
C GLY A 321 18.34 16.44 15.42
N LYS A 322 18.91 17.12 14.42
CA LYS A 322 18.88 16.68 13.01
C LYS A 322 20.14 15.89 12.67
N GLU A 323 19.99 14.72 12.09
CA GLU A 323 21.11 13.92 11.60
C GLU A 323 21.69 14.50 10.30
N TYR A 324 22.96 14.19 10.01
CA TYR A 324 23.58 14.66 8.78
C TYR A 324 22.87 14.06 7.57
N GLY A 325 22.43 14.91 6.64
CA GLY A 325 21.71 14.49 5.44
C GLY A 325 20.24 14.12 5.67
N GLU A 326 19.68 14.34 6.85
CA GLU A 326 18.25 14.13 7.10
C GLU A 326 17.39 15.10 6.26
N ILE A 327 16.30 14.58 5.67
CA ILE A 327 15.30 15.34 4.92
C ILE A 327 13.94 15.00 5.50
N THR A 328 13.27 15.98 6.08
CA THR A 328 11.99 15.81 6.79
C THR A 328 10.78 16.11 5.89
N LEU A 329 9.57 15.71 6.32
CA LEU A 329 8.32 16.11 5.64
C LEU A 329 8.21 17.63 5.52
N PHE A 330 8.61 18.36 6.57
CA PHE A 330 8.63 19.83 6.58
C PHE A 330 9.53 20.40 5.47
N ASP A 331 10.74 19.84 5.31
CA ASP A 331 11.69 20.27 4.27
C ASP A 331 11.10 20.07 2.86
N LEU A 332 10.50 18.89 2.61
CA LEU A 332 9.89 18.54 1.33
C LEU A 332 8.65 19.38 1.03
N LEU A 333 7.78 19.58 2.00
CA LEU A 333 6.57 20.41 1.85
C LEU A 333 6.92 21.83 1.47
N ARG A 334 7.87 22.44 2.17
CA ARG A 334 8.30 23.82 1.88
C ARG A 334 8.87 23.96 0.46
N GLU A 335 9.60 22.97 -0.02
CA GLU A 335 10.15 22.98 -1.37
C GLU A 335 9.07 22.69 -2.43
N SER A 336 8.11 21.81 -2.13
CA SER A 336 7.04 21.43 -3.07
C SER A 336 6.24 22.63 -3.56
N PHE A 337 5.90 23.58 -2.70
CA PHE A 337 5.12 24.76 -3.09
C PHE A 337 5.86 25.68 -4.08
N ARG A 338 7.21 25.63 -4.13
CA ARG A 338 7.99 26.38 -5.14
C ARG A 338 7.88 25.78 -6.53
N GLN A 339 7.46 24.53 -6.61
CA GLN A 339 7.25 23.83 -7.88
C GLN A 339 5.87 24.09 -8.48
N ALA A 340 5.07 24.98 -7.87
CA ALA A 340 3.71 25.33 -8.28
C ALA A 340 2.83 24.10 -8.63
N PRO A 341 2.70 23.13 -7.71
CA PRO A 341 1.82 21.97 -7.93
C PRO A 341 0.35 22.38 -7.91
N ASP A 342 -0.49 21.70 -8.69
CA ASP A 342 -1.94 21.83 -8.58
C ASP A 342 -2.46 21.15 -7.31
N TYR A 343 -1.87 20.00 -6.96
CA TYR A 343 -2.23 19.18 -5.81
C TYR A 343 -1.00 18.78 -4.99
N VAL A 344 -1.07 18.99 -3.68
CA VAL A 344 -0.06 18.51 -2.71
C VAL A 344 -0.68 17.46 -1.80
N ILE A 345 -0.11 16.26 -1.79
CA ILE A 345 -0.61 15.14 -1.01
C ILE A 345 0.42 14.78 0.06
N VAL A 346 0.02 14.80 1.32
CA VAL A 346 0.86 14.38 2.44
C VAL A 346 0.36 13.03 2.95
N GLY A 347 1.22 12.02 2.96
CA GLY A 347 0.86 10.66 3.36
C GLY A 347 0.24 10.62 4.76
N GLU A 348 0.93 11.17 5.76
CA GLU A 348 0.41 11.34 7.11
C GLU A 348 1.04 12.56 7.77
N ILE A 349 0.21 13.38 8.40
CA ILE A 349 0.63 14.56 9.14
C ILE A 349 0.68 14.19 10.63
N ARG A 350 1.82 14.47 11.27
CA ARG A 350 2.14 14.12 12.66
C ARG A 350 2.65 15.31 13.49
N GLY A 351 3.11 16.38 12.85
CA GLY A 351 3.78 17.49 13.54
C GLY A 351 3.83 18.80 12.73
N ASN A 352 4.97 19.48 12.81
CA ASN A 352 5.16 20.87 12.37
C ASN A 352 4.92 21.08 10.86
N GLU A 353 5.04 20.03 10.06
CA GLU A 353 4.76 20.06 8.63
C GLU A 353 3.30 20.44 8.31
N ALA A 354 2.37 20.21 9.25
CA ALA A 354 0.99 20.68 9.15
C ALA A 354 0.92 22.19 8.88
N PHE A 355 1.78 22.99 9.54
CA PHE A 355 1.80 24.44 9.36
C PHE A 355 2.05 24.83 7.90
N VAL A 356 3.02 24.17 7.25
CA VAL A 356 3.37 24.43 5.86
C VAL A 356 2.24 24.00 4.94
N LEU A 357 1.62 22.85 5.20
CA LEU A 357 0.48 22.37 4.42
C LEU A 357 -0.71 23.33 4.47
N PHE A 358 -1.10 23.77 5.67
CA PHE A 358 -2.23 24.69 5.85
C PHE A 358 -1.94 26.11 5.31
N GLN A 359 -0.68 26.56 5.32
CA GLN A 359 -0.28 27.75 4.56
C GLN A 359 -0.43 27.55 3.05
N GLY A 360 -0.11 26.35 2.54
CA GLY A 360 -0.38 25.94 1.17
C GLY A 360 -1.87 26.03 0.81
N MET A 361 -2.73 25.47 1.66
CA MET A 361 -4.20 25.54 1.53
C MET A 361 -4.68 27.00 1.43
N ALA A 362 -4.24 27.84 2.38
CA ALA A 362 -4.63 29.25 2.42
C ALA A 362 -4.11 30.06 1.22
N SER A 363 -3.04 29.61 0.57
CA SER A 363 -2.45 30.23 -0.64
C SER A 363 -3.01 29.66 -1.95
N GLY A 364 -4.00 28.77 -1.90
CA GLY A 364 -4.71 28.25 -3.07
C GLY A 364 -4.13 26.97 -3.66
N HIS A 365 -3.19 26.30 -2.97
CA HIS A 365 -2.70 24.98 -3.37
C HIS A 365 -3.61 23.91 -2.77
N SER A 366 -4.31 23.17 -3.64
CA SER A 366 -5.23 22.12 -3.21
C SER A 366 -4.44 21.02 -2.49
N SER A 367 -4.77 20.80 -1.22
CA SER A 367 -3.93 19.98 -0.34
C SER A 367 -4.73 18.88 0.34
N PHE A 368 -4.09 17.72 0.42
CA PHE A 368 -4.67 16.47 0.89
C PHE A 368 -3.75 15.91 1.97
N GLY A 369 -4.31 15.34 3.02
CA GLY A 369 -3.54 14.69 4.05
C GLY A 369 -4.28 13.57 4.75
N THR A 370 -3.55 12.69 5.42
CA THR A 370 -4.13 11.90 6.50
C THR A 370 -3.69 12.41 7.87
N PHE A 371 -4.55 12.23 8.88
CA PHE A 371 -4.26 12.62 10.25
C PHE A 371 -4.88 11.64 11.24
N HIS A 372 -4.19 11.33 12.34
CA HIS A 372 -4.74 10.45 13.37
C HIS A 372 -5.73 11.20 14.29
N ALA A 373 -7.03 11.13 13.99
CA ALA A 373 -8.08 11.68 14.84
C ALA A 373 -9.39 10.89 14.67
N GLY A 374 -10.14 10.66 15.77
CA GLY A 374 -11.40 9.92 15.74
C GLY A 374 -12.65 10.76 15.41
N SER A 375 -12.50 12.09 15.35
CA SER A 375 -13.53 13.06 15.00
C SER A 375 -12.93 14.37 14.49
N VAL A 376 -13.75 15.23 13.90
CA VAL A 376 -13.35 16.57 13.43
C VAL A 376 -12.95 17.48 14.59
N GLU A 377 -13.63 17.41 15.73
CA GLU A 377 -13.28 18.18 16.93
C GLU A 377 -11.91 17.78 17.46
N THR A 378 -11.61 16.48 17.45
CA THR A 378 -10.30 15.96 17.85
C THR A 378 -9.21 16.40 16.87
N LEU A 379 -9.50 16.41 15.57
CA LEU A 379 -8.59 16.93 14.54
C LEU A 379 -8.25 18.40 14.81
N VAL A 380 -9.26 19.27 14.94
CA VAL A 380 -9.06 20.71 15.16
C VAL A 380 -8.29 20.96 16.44
N ARG A 381 -8.66 20.32 17.55
CA ARG A 381 -7.92 20.45 18.81
C ARG A 381 -6.45 20.08 18.67
N ARG A 382 -6.13 18.98 17.97
CA ARG A 382 -4.74 18.54 17.76
C ARG A 382 -3.95 19.49 16.86
N LEU A 383 -4.60 20.11 15.87
CA LEU A 383 -3.98 21.12 15.02
C LEU A 383 -3.69 22.41 15.80
N GLU A 384 -4.55 22.81 16.74
CA GLU A 384 -4.37 24.02 17.55
C GLU A 384 -3.36 23.87 18.70
N THR A 385 -3.13 22.65 19.18
CA THR A 385 -2.20 22.41 20.30
C THR A 385 -0.77 22.06 19.86
N PRO A 386 0.26 22.31 20.70
CA PRO A 386 1.61 21.78 20.47
C PRO A 386 1.61 20.26 20.24
N PRO A 387 2.48 19.73 19.36
CA PRO A 387 3.57 20.43 18.69
C PRO A 387 3.15 21.25 17.45
N ILE A 388 1.89 21.18 16.99
CA ILE A 388 1.48 21.78 15.72
C ILE A 388 1.17 23.29 15.84
N ASN A 389 0.24 23.66 16.72
CA ASN A 389 -0.07 25.04 17.08
C ASN A 389 -0.50 25.96 15.90
N LEU A 390 -1.52 25.55 15.12
CA LEU A 390 -2.15 26.38 14.07
C LEU A 390 -3.16 27.39 14.66
N SER A 391 -3.36 28.51 13.96
CA SER A 391 -4.46 29.43 14.25
C SER A 391 -5.79 28.90 13.69
N PRO A 392 -6.94 29.18 14.35
CA PRO A 392 -8.26 28.79 13.85
C PRO A 392 -8.51 29.21 12.39
N SER A 393 -8.06 30.43 12.02
CA SER A 393 -8.17 30.97 10.67
C SER A 393 -7.44 30.15 9.60
N LEU A 394 -6.32 29.51 9.93
CA LEU A 394 -5.64 28.62 9.00
C LEU A 394 -6.42 27.31 8.84
N ILE A 395 -6.95 26.77 9.94
CA ILE A 395 -7.72 25.53 9.94
C ILE A 395 -8.99 25.65 9.10
N GLU A 396 -9.64 26.83 9.07
CA GLU A 396 -10.80 27.13 8.21
C GLU A 396 -10.50 26.99 6.70
N SER A 397 -9.23 26.92 6.29
CA SER A 397 -8.85 26.61 4.89
C SER A 397 -9.14 25.15 4.50
N LEU A 398 -9.38 24.27 5.47
CA LEU A 398 -9.80 22.89 5.24
C LEU A 398 -11.27 22.85 4.82
N ASP A 399 -11.61 22.14 3.74
CA ASP A 399 -12.97 22.10 3.22
C ASP A 399 -13.74 20.85 3.64
N ILE A 400 -13.12 19.68 3.50
CA ILE A 400 -13.78 18.40 3.72
C ILE A 400 -12.92 17.49 4.60
N VAL A 401 -13.54 16.88 5.59
CA VAL A 401 -12.96 15.83 6.44
C VAL A 401 -13.69 14.51 6.22
N CYS A 402 -12.95 13.49 5.78
CA CYS A 402 -13.45 12.13 5.71
C CYS A 402 -13.04 11.39 6.99
N VAL A 403 -14.00 11.03 7.85
CA VAL A 403 -13.72 10.31 9.09
C VAL A 403 -13.89 8.81 8.84
N MET A 404 -12.80 8.08 8.89
CA MET A 404 -12.75 6.63 8.74
C MET A 404 -12.85 5.94 10.09
N THR A 405 -13.54 4.80 10.12
CA THR A 405 -13.64 3.93 11.30
C THR A 405 -13.41 2.47 10.94
N HIS A 406 -12.92 1.71 11.91
CA HIS A 406 -12.75 0.27 11.84
C HIS A 406 -13.71 -0.37 12.84
N HIS A 407 -14.81 -0.94 12.34
CA HIS A 407 -15.77 -1.65 13.17
C HIS A 407 -15.46 -3.14 13.16
N LYS A 408 -15.15 -3.69 14.34
CA LYS A 408 -14.78 -5.09 14.52
C LYS A 408 -15.78 -5.78 15.44
N GLU A 409 -16.57 -6.69 14.86
CA GLU A 409 -17.42 -7.64 15.58
C GLU A 409 -16.94 -9.07 15.29
N ALA A 410 -17.47 -10.07 16.01
CA ALA A 410 -16.98 -11.45 15.97
C ALA A 410 -16.92 -12.05 14.54
N ASP A 411 -17.82 -11.64 13.65
CA ASP A 411 -17.95 -12.10 12.26
C ASP A 411 -17.68 -11.02 11.20
N LYS A 412 -17.49 -9.76 11.61
CA LYS A 412 -17.41 -8.58 10.73
C LYS A 412 -16.16 -7.77 11.00
N ASN A 413 -15.36 -7.61 9.95
CA ASN A 413 -14.19 -6.74 9.92
C ASN A 413 -14.43 -5.66 8.87
N LEU A 414 -15.05 -4.54 9.29
CA LEU A 414 -15.57 -3.53 8.38
C LEU A 414 -14.82 -2.22 8.55
N ARG A 415 -14.36 -1.66 7.42
CA ARG A 415 -13.88 -0.29 7.34
C ARG A 415 -14.98 0.55 6.70
N ARG A 416 -15.33 1.67 7.31
CA ARG A 416 -16.45 2.53 6.90
C ARG A 416 -16.06 4.00 6.97
N LEU A 417 -16.57 4.78 6.02
CA LEU A 417 -16.65 6.22 6.13
C LEU A 417 -17.72 6.53 7.19
N LYS A 418 -17.27 6.78 8.42
CA LYS A 418 -18.11 7.06 9.58
C LYS A 418 -18.94 8.32 9.35
N GLU A 419 -18.29 9.38 8.89
CA GLU A 419 -18.93 10.63 8.52
C GLU A 419 -18.09 11.36 7.45
N LEU A 420 -18.79 12.04 6.54
CA LEU A 420 -18.19 13.02 5.63
C LEU A 420 -18.63 14.38 6.10
N VAL A 421 -17.67 15.22 6.45
CA VAL A 421 -17.90 16.51 7.08
C VAL A 421 -17.39 17.63 6.18
N GLU A 422 -18.22 18.63 5.96
CA GLU A 422 -17.89 19.88 5.30
C GLU A 422 -17.64 20.94 6.39
N VAL A 423 -16.43 21.49 6.43
CA VAL A 423 -16.04 22.52 7.41
C VAL A 423 -16.56 23.87 6.89
N ILE A 424 -17.32 24.58 7.74
CA ILE A 424 -17.92 25.87 7.40
C ILE A 424 -17.11 27.01 8.02
N SER A 425 -16.84 26.93 9.32
CA SER A 425 -16.04 27.92 10.06
C SER A 425 -15.38 27.30 11.28
N VAL A 426 -14.26 27.87 11.74
CA VAL A 426 -13.53 27.40 12.93
C VAL A 426 -13.31 28.59 13.88
N ASN A 427 -13.91 28.52 15.07
CA ASN A 427 -13.85 29.56 16.09
C ASN A 427 -13.28 29.01 17.40
N GLY A 428 -11.95 28.92 17.48
CA GLY A 428 -11.26 28.19 18.54
C GLY A 428 -11.70 26.73 18.56
N GLU A 429 -12.03 26.20 19.75
CA GLU A 429 -12.45 24.80 19.89
C GLU A 429 -13.81 24.45 19.24
N LYS A 430 -14.57 25.44 18.76
CA LYS A 430 -15.88 25.21 18.11
C LYS A 430 -15.73 25.19 16.59
N VAL A 431 -16.13 24.07 15.99
CA VAL A 431 -16.18 23.87 14.55
C VAL A 431 -17.63 23.93 14.08
N GLU A 432 -17.96 24.90 13.24
CA GLU A 432 -19.22 24.89 12.50
C GLU A 432 -19.06 23.99 11.28
N LYS A 433 -19.93 23.01 11.14
CA LYS A 433 -19.80 21.95 10.14
C LYS A 433 -21.15 21.50 9.59
N ASN A 434 -21.16 21.02 8.36
CA ASN A 434 -22.26 20.27 7.78
C ASN A 434 -21.84 18.81 7.56
N THR A 435 -22.65 17.84 7.98
CA THR A 435 -22.36 16.41 7.82
C THR A 435 -23.34 15.79 6.82
N PRO A 436 -23.09 15.87 5.50
CA PRO A 436 -23.99 15.31 4.48
C PRO A 436 -24.15 13.79 4.59
N PHE A 437 -23.11 13.05 5.00
CA PHE A 437 -23.16 11.59 5.12
C PHE A 437 -22.71 11.10 6.48
N GLU A 438 -23.42 10.11 7.00
CA GLU A 438 -23.13 9.44 8.26
C GLU A 438 -23.43 7.94 8.16
N TRP A 439 -22.55 7.10 8.70
CA TRP A 439 -22.75 5.66 8.77
C TRP A 439 -23.59 5.27 9.98
N ASP A 440 -24.64 4.48 9.75
CA ASP A 440 -25.43 3.84 10.79
C ASP A 440 -24.88 2.42 11.07
N PRO A 441 -24.30 2.16 12.25
CA PRO A 441 -23.78 0.85 12.63
C PRO A 441 -24.85 -0.24 12.65
N THR A 442 -26.11 0.13 12.95
CA THR A 442 -27.21 -0.83 13.14
C THR A 442 -27.63 -1.46 11.82
N SER A 443 -27.75 -0.64 10.77
CA SER A 443 -28.14 -1.10 9.43
C SER A 443 -26.96 -1.37 8.49
N ASP A 444 -25.73 -1.06 8.92
CA ASP A 444 -24.51 -1.05 8.10
C ASP A 444 -24.69 -0.28 6.78
N LYS A 445 -25.26 0.92 6.86
CA LYS A 445 -25.52 1.79 5.70
C LYS A 445 -24.99 3.19 5.93
N ILE A 446 -24.55 3.81 4.84
CA ILE A 446 -24.17 5.22 4.81
C ILE A 446 -25.40 6.01 4.39
N LEU A 447 -25.92 6.80 5.31
CA LEU A 447 -27.12 7.59 5.15
C LEU A 447 -26.76 9.01 4.74
N GLN A 448 -27.46 9.56 3.76
CA GLN A 448 -27.41 10.99 3.50
C GLN A 448 -28.33 11.70 4.52
N LYS A 449 -27.75 12.55 5.39
CA LYS A 449 -28.48 13.26 6.45
C LYS A 449 -28.87 14.68 6.04
N ASN A 450 -27.94 15.38 5.38
CA ASN A 450 -28.09 16.79 5.02
C ASN A 450 -27.88 17.02 3.51
N GLY A 451 -28.12 18.25 3.08
CA GLY A 451 -27.69 18.74 1.76
C GLY A 451 -26.18 19.02 1.72
N PHE A 452 -25.72 19.60 0.62
CA PHE A 452 -24.29 19.84 0.36
C PHE A 452 -23.98 21.34 0.41
N TYR A 453 -23.30 21.79 1.47
CA TYR A 453 -22.82 23.18 1.60
C TYR A 453 -21.72 23.48 0.56
N ILE A 454 -20.90 22.48 0.23
CA ILE A 454 -19.81 22.62 -0.76
C ILE A 454 -20.32 23.05 -2.15
N LEU A 455 -21.54 22.68 -2.55
CA LEU A 455 -22.11 23.13 -3.82
C LEU A 455 -22.31 24.64 -3.85
N THR A 456 -22.67 25.24 -2.71
CA THR A 456 -22.79 26.70 -2.58
C THR A 456 -21.43 27.37 -2.67
N LYS A 457 -20.40 26.76 -2.05
CA LYS A 457 -19.01 27.26 -2.11
C LYS A 457 -18.46 27.22 -3.53
N ILE A 458 -18.59 26.07 -4.21
CA ILE A 458 -18.16 25.88 -5.60
C ILE A 458 -18.95 26.78 -6.56
N SER A 459 -20.26 26.94 -6.37
CA SER A 459 -21.07 27.82 -7.20
C SER A 459 -20.58 29.27 -7.14
N LYS A 460 -20.26 29.77 -5.93
CA LYS A 460 -19.72 31.12 -5.73
C LYS A 460 -18.34 31.32 -6.36
N SER A 461 -17.44 30.33 -6.28
CA SER A 461 -16.08 30.45 -6.78
C SER A 461 -15.97 30.23 -8.30
N SER A 462 -16.74 29.30 -8.86
CA SER A 462 -16.69 28.95 -10.29
C SER A 462 -17.68 29.75 -11.15
N GLY A 463 -18.71 30.35 -10.54
CA GLY A 463 -19.84 30.95 -11.25
C GLY A 463 -20.85 29.95 -11.81
N THR A 464 -20.66 28.64 -11.59
CA THR A 464 -21.58 27.59 -12.04
C THR A 464 -22.83 27.57 -11.15
N PRO A 465 -24.06 27.54 -11.70
CA PRO A 465 -25.27 27.44 -10.89
C PRO A 465 -25.29 26.16 -10.03
N ALA A 466 -25.78 26.27 -8.79
CA ALA A 466 -25.87 25.13 -7.87
C ALA A 466 -26.72 23.97 -8.42
N ASP A 467 -27.74 24.27 -9.22
CA ASP A 467 -28.58 23.25 -9.87
C ASP A 467 -27.79 22.43 -10.91
N ASP A 468 -26.89 23.07 -11.66
CA ASP A 468 -26.07 22.38 -12.66
C ASP A 468 -25.02 21.50 -11.97
N LEU A 469 -24.41 22.00 -10.89
CA LEU A 469 -23.49 21.22 -10.05
C LEU A 469 -24.21 20.01 -9.42
N SER A 470 -25.45 20.18 -8.98
CA SER A 470 -26.27 19.10 -8.43
C SER A 470 -26.56 18.03 -9.48
N ARG A 471 -26.92 18.41 -10.71
CA ARG A 471 -27.11 17.45 -11.82
C ARG A 471 -25.82 16.70 -12.16
N GLU A 472 -24.69 17.40 -12.21
CA GLU A 472 -23.39 16.80 -12.47
C GLU A 472 -22.97 15.81 -11.36
N LEU A 473 -23.27 16.12 -10.09
CA LEU A 473 -23.06 15.21 -8.97
C LEU A 473 -23.87 13.93 -9.11
N GLU A 474 -25.18 14.03 -9.42
CA GLU A 474 -26.03 12.84 -9.62
C GLU A 474 -25.54 11.99 -10.80
N LEU A 475 -25.07 12.64 -11.88
CA LEU A 475 -24.50 11.96 -13.04
C LEU A 475 -23.24 11.15 -12.69
N ARG A 476 -22.31 11.75 -11.95
CA ARG A 476 -21.11 11.07 -11.44
C ARG A 476 -21.47 9.92 -10.50
N ALA A 477 -22.46 10.10 -9.63
CA ALA A 477 -22.94 9.04 -8.76
C ALA A 477 -23.47 7.84 -9.56
N MET A 478 -24.23 8.10 -10.64
CA MET A 478 -24.70 7.05 -11.56
C MET A 478 -23.56 6.32 -12.28
N VAL A 479 -22.54 7.05 -12.74
CA VAL A 479 -21.32 6.46 -13.35
C VAL A 479 -20.65 5.50 -12.38
N LEU A 480 -20.34 5.97 -11.17
CA LEU A 480 -19.66 5.18 -10.14
C LEU A 480 -20.49 3.96 -9.72
N GLN A 481 -21.80 4.13 -9.54
CA GLN A 481 -22.69 3.03 -9.19
C GLN A 481 -22.79 1.99 -10.32
N THR A 482 -22.78 2.43 -11.58
CA THR A 482 -22.80 1.52 -12.74
C THR A 482 -21.52 0.72 -12.85
N MET A 483 -20.37 1.37 -12.66
CA MET A 483 -19.06 0.70 -12.61
C MET A 483 -19.00 -0.34 -11.49
N ALA A 484 -19.51 0.01 -10.29
CA ALA A 484 -19.64 -0.90 -9.16
C ALA A 484 -20.51 -2.13 -9.47
N ASN A 485 -21.70 -1.91 -10.02
CA ASN A 485 -22.62 -2.99 -10.40
C ASN A 485 -22.03 -3.94 -11.46
N ARG A 486 -21.19 -3.41 -12.37
CA ARG A 486 -20.49 -4.18 -13.41
C ARG A 486 -19.15 -4.78 -12.92
N LYS A 487 -18.76 -4.56 -11.66
CA LYS A 487 -17.48 -4.99 -11.06
C LYS A 487 -16.25 -4.48 -11.82
N ILE A 488 -16.36 -3.29 -12.41
CA ILE A 488 -15.22 -2.59 -13.05
C ILE A 488 -14.39 -1.98 -11.93
N GLN A 489 -13.44 -2.75 -11.40
CA GLN A 489 -12.71 -2.40 -10.18
C GLN A 489 -11.19 -2.37 -10.35
N ASP A 490 -10.66 -2.90 -11.46
CA ASP A 490 -9.23 -2.85 -11.78
C ASP A 490 -8.68 -1.42 -11.71
N PHE A 491 -7.50 -1.26 -11.11
CA PHE A 491 -6.94 0.07 -10.84
C PHE A 491 -6.76 0.88 -12.12
N LYS A 492 -6.23 0.25 -13.17
CA LYS A 492 -5.99 0.94 -14.44
C LYS A 492 -7.31 1.25 -15.15
N GLU A 493 -8.20 0.26 -15.25
CA GLU A 493 -9.49 0.42 -15.93
C GLU A 493 -10.35 1.52 -15.30
N VAL A 494 -10.42 1.58 -13.96
CA VAL A 494 -11.17 2.65 -13.26
C VAL A 494 -10.59 4.03 -13.55
N ASN A 495 -9.27 4.18 -13.47
CA ASN A 495 -8.61 5.46 -13.75
C ASN A 495 -8.77 5.88 -15.22
N ASP A 496 -8.71 4.93 -16.16
CA ASP A 496 -8.94 5.19 -17.58
C ASP A 496 -10.37 5.70 -17.84
N ILE A 497 -11.38 5.12 -17.20
CA ILE A 497 -12.78 5.58 -17.31
C ILE A 497 -12.96 6.98 -16.71
N ILE A 498 -12.40 7.25 -15.52
CA ILE A 498 -12.48 8.58 -14.89
C ILE A 498 -11.77 9.63 -15.77
N LYS A 499 -10.60 9.31 -16.32
CA LYS A 499 -9.87 10.15 -17.27
C LYS A 499 -10.70 10.43 -18.52
N GLN A 500 -11.35 9.41 -19.09
CA GLN A 500 -12.25 9.60 -20.23
C GLN A 500 -13.50 10.41 -19.89
N TYR A 501 -13.99 10.37 -18.65
CA TYR A 501 -15.11 11.21 -18.24
C TYR A 501 -14.75 12.70 -18.30
N TYR A 502 -13.53 13.06 -17.89
CA TYR A 502 -12.98 14.42 -18.04
C TYR A 502 -12.83 14.84 -19.51
N LEU A 503 -12.37 13.94 -20.38
CA LEU A 503 -12.08 14.25 -21.79
C LEU A 503 -13.33 14.23 -22.68
N ASN A 504 -14.20 13.25 -22.50
CA ASN A 504 -15.38 13.00 -23.31
C ASN A 504 -16.49 12.32 -22.48
N LYS A 505 -17.19 13.14 -21.70
CA LYS A 505 -18.31 12.74 -20.84
C LYS A 505 -19.38 11.93 -21.60
N SER A 506 -19.81 12.37 -22.78
CA SER A 506 -20.90 11.70 -23.51
C SER A 506 -20.53 10.28 -23.95
N LEU A 507 -19.26 10.05 -24.33
CA LEU A 507 -18.75 8.72 -24.66
C LEU A 507 -18.85 7.77 -23.47
N VAL A 508 -18.38 8.19 -22.29
CA VAL A 508 -18.42 7.35 -21.08
C VAL A 508 -19.86 7.01 -20.70
N LEU A 509 -20.76 8.00 -20.74
CA LEU A 509 -22.16 7.78 -20.40
C LEU A 509 -22.85 6.81 -21.36
N SER A 510 -22.55 6.90 -22.67
CA SER A 510 -23.08 5.96 -23.66
C SER A 510 -22.51 4.54 -23.48
N GLN A 511 -21.21 4.40 -23.25
CA GLN A 511 -20.57 3.10 -22.98
C GLN A 511 -21.13 2.42 -21.72
N LEU A 512 -21.47 3.21 -20.71
CA LEU A 512 -22.10 2.74 -19.48
C LEU A 512 -23.63 2.61 -19.60
N GLY A 513 -24.25 3.02 -20.71
CA GLY A 513 -25.69 2.95 -20.92
C GLY A 513 -26.51 3.85 -19.99
N ILE A 514 -25.92 4.98 -19.57
CA ILE A 514 -26.56 6.01 -18.75
C ILE A 514 -27.26 7.06 -19.64
N LEU A 515 -26.77 7.22 -20.88
CA LEU A 515 -27.35 8.03 -21.95
C LEU A 515 -27.65 7.19 -23.19
#